data_AF-A0A194VTJ1-F1
#
_entry.id   AF-A0A194VTJ1-F1
#
_cell.length_a   1.000
_cell.length_b   1.000
_cell.length_c   1.000
_cell.angle_alpha   90.00
_cell.angle_beta   90.00
_cell.angle_gamma   90.00
#
_symmetry.space_group_name_H-M   'P 1'
#
loop_
_entity.id
_entity.type
_entity.pdbx_description
1 polymer ?
#
loop_
_entity_poly.entity_id
_entity_poly.type
_entity_poly.pdbx_seq_one_letter_code
_entity_poly.pdbx_strand_id
1 'polypeptide(L)'
;MQLLGSDLNLLPRNIGCLEAVDRPQQASSIAHRQARPSSHKDAMAADVEKLWPRRLLDIPTMTSIERQDGNKYGGEREPRYSVLSYTWGRFQAFEDDAPRLPVSSVSWKIPAVDETWFTAASFSRVLERIGETSRFVWLDIACIDQEDHAVKLDEVGRQAGIFANAYRVETPAEFYGTRAETHELPDLAARLGDAVKIVLSDWWFSSLWTLQEGSLRRDAEILSRDAERIRDIRVEDAIPEYIIVATIATAIWDVFLYVGESGEQDPVSWSVFHGPSMRDMGDQIARQIREAGGLTGFGMSTNPNIQFAAARFRKTTNELDRIYGIMATYNIRVGSDASRKYTLEELAYEFATTLNGKSPLLGQLFIHLDEPRPGTTWQITQRSRVPRVLSSWTNDLSSSDDCHITGRVDGRAMITGQVTPLKGLVSLWRAFENVKESYLWAGFRVIMDDYICQPYTEIPSYNDRKEVVANRQQAREIAQSVLQVFDSTKLAVLTLGRAKGGGEMEFYGLILQLDKDDHKQCRRLGLCSWHYKRTMRTALDPSLWPVSENYYGVIG
;
A
#
# COMPACT_ATOMS: atom_id res chain seq x y z
N MET A 1 13.95 36.69 -61.52
CA MET A 1 15.40 36.42 -61.65
C MET A 1 15.64 35.01 -61.12
N GLN A 2 16.29 34.16 -61.92
CA GLN A 2 16.88 32.86 -61.54
C GLN A 2 17.79 33.03 -60.28
N LEU A 3 18.14 32.06 -59.44
CA LEU A 3 18.08 30.58 -59.42
C LEU A 3 17.46 30.12 -58.05
N LEU A 4 17.41 28.84 -57.62
CA LEU A 4 17.97 27.55 -58.06
C LEU A 4 16.95 26.41 -57.75
N GLY A 5 17.19 25.20 -58.23
CA GLY A 5 16.51 23.97 -57.80
C GLY A 5 17.32 22.75 -58.25
N SER A 6 17.47 21.73 -57.40
CA SER A 6 18.17 20.49 -57.71
C SER A 6 17.80 19.36 -56.72
N ASP A 7 17.28 18.28 -57.29
CA ASP A 7 17.27 16.87 -56.88
C ASP A 7 17.76 16.44 -55.49
N LEU A 8 17.01 15.50 -54.88
CA LEU A 8 17.59 14.21 -54.48
C LEU A 8 16.50 13.14 -54.25
N ASN A 9 16.52 12.12 -55.10
CA ASN A 9 15.63 10.97 -55.06
C ASN A 9 16.50 9.70 -54.91
N LEU A 10 16.76 9.24 -53.67
CA LEU A 10 17.52 8.01 -53.40
C LEU A 10 17.00 7.30 -52.12
N LEU A 11 16.06 6.37 -52.33
CA LEU A 11 15.87 5.01 -51.73
C LEU A 11 16.22 4.70 -50.25
N PRO A 12 15.66 3.60 -49.65
CA PRO A 12 14.66 2.66 -50.17
C PRO A 12 13.41 2.47 -49.28
N ARG A 13 12.27 2.18 -49.91
CA ARG A 13 11.21 1.37 -49.30
C ARG A 13 11.63 -0.10 -49.40
N ASN A 14 11.91 -0.78 -48.28
CA ASN A 14 11.68 -2.22 -48.05
C ASN A 14 12.41 -2.73 -46.80
N ILE A 15 11.70 -2.79 -45.68
CA ILE A 15 11.76 -3.89 -44.71
C ILE A 15 10.29 -4.16 -44.40
N GLY A 16 9.71 -5.33 -44.62
CA GLY A 16 10.30 -6.65 -44.80
C GLY A 16 9.47 -7.57 -43.92
N CYS A 17 8.41 -8.15 -44.48
CA CYS A 17 7.55 -9.07 -43.74
C CYS A 17 8.42 -10.24 -43.25
N LEU A 18 8.46 -10.46 -41.94
CA LEU A 18 8.99 -11.71 -41.40
C LEU A 18 7.97 -12.80 -41.70
N GLU A 19 8.36 -13.70 -42.61
CA GLU A 19 7.60 -14.90 -42.94
C GLU A 19 7.41 -15.78 -41.70
N ALA A 20 6.29 -16.50 -41.67
CA ALA A 20 5.97 -17.40 -40.58
C ALA A 20 6.98 -18.55 -40.50
N VAL A 21 7.75 -18.60 -39.41
CA VAL A 21 8.46 -19.80 -39.00
C VAL A 21 7.50 -20.64 -38.18
N ASP A 22 7.04 -21.75 -38.75
CA ASP A 22 6.26 -22.76 -38.02
C ASP A 22 7.01 -23.21 -36.77
N ARG A 23 6.45 -22.89 -35.60
CA ARG A 23 6.80 -23.50 -34.30
C ARG A 23 5.54 -24.07 -33.66
N PRO A 24 5.63 -25.25 -33.02
CA PRO A 24 4.46 -25.95 -32.54
C PRO A 24 3.72 -25.16 -31.45
N GLN A 25 2.39 -25.26 -31.47
CA GLN A 25 1.48 -24.63 -30.54
C GLN A 25 1.71 -25.11 -29.09
N GLN A 26 2.55 -24.41 -28.34
CA GLN A 26 2.50 -24.35 -26.89
C GLN A 26 2.33 -22.89 -26.46
N ALA A 27 1.15 -22.35 -26.78
CA ALA A 27 0.69 -21.12 -26.16
C ALA A 27 0.49 -21.39 -24.66
N SER A 28 1.42 -20.94 -23.82
CA SER A 28 1.26 -21.01 -22.37
C SER A 28 0.06 -20.18 -21.96
N SER A 29 -0.89 -20.80 -21.25
CA SER A 29 -2.09 -20.16 -20.73
C SER A 29 -1.78 -19.25 -19.54
N ILE A 30 -1.02 -18.17 -19.77
CA ILE A 30 -0.94 -17.04 -18.84
C ILE A 30 -2.30 -16.34 -18.93
N ALA A 31 -3.22 -16.82 -18.10
CA ALA A 31 -4.57 -16.32 -18.06
C ALA A 31 -4.56 -14.83 -17.69
N HIS A 32 -4.99 -13.99 -18.63
CA HIS A 32 -5.60 -12.70 -18.30
C HIS A 32 -6.85 -12.96 -17.45
N ARG A 33 -6.65 -13.18 -16.15
CA ARG A 33 -7.70 -12.96 -15.15
C ARG A 33 -7.91 -11.45 -15.05
N GLN A 34 -8.73 -10.92 -15.95
CA GLN A 34 -9.42 -9.67 -15.69
C GLN A 34 -10.27 -9.89 -14.43
N ALA A 35 -9.75 -9.46 -13.28
CA ALA A 35 -10.56 -9.33 -12.08
C ALA A 35 -11.63 -8.27 -12.39
N ARG A 36 -12.91 -8.67 -12.37
CA ARG A 36 -14.01 -7.72 -12.55
C ARG A 36 -13.89 -6.65 -11.46
N PRO A 37 -13.86 -5.35 -11.78
CA PRO A 37 -13.65 -4.29 -10.78
C PRO A 37 -14.64 -4.34 -9.61
N SER A 38 -15.83 -4.91 -9.81
CA SER A 38 -16.86 -5.06 -8.78
C SER A 38 -16.40 -5.80 -7.52
N SER A 39 -15.49 -6.78 -7.59
CA SER A 39 -15.08 -7.55 -6.39
C SER A 39 -14.12 -6.81 -5.46
N HIS A 40 -13.48 -5.74 -5.92
CA HIS A 40 -12.51 -5.00 -5.09
C HIS A 40 -13.17 -4.05 -4.09
N LYS A 41 -14.38 -3.55 -4.38
CA LYS A 41 -15.16 -2.78 -3.41
C LYS A 41 -15.52 -3.62 -2.19
N ASP A 42 -15.82 -4.90 -2.39
CA ASP A 42 -16.22 -5.81 -1.31
C ASP A 42 -15.04 -6.22 -0.43
N ALA A 43 -13.86 -6.50 -1.00
CA ALA A 43 -12.75 -7.13 -0.28
C ALA A 43 -12.14 -6.30 0.88
N MET A 44 -12.04 -4.97 0.76
CA MET A 44 -11.59 -4.12 1.87
C MET A 44 -12.75 -3.53 2.69
N ALA A 45 -13.96 -3.44 2.13
CA ALA A 45 -15.12 -2.87 2.83
C ALA A 45 -15.91 -3.91 3.65
N ALA A 46 -15.68 -5.22 3.47
CA ALA A 46 -16.39 -6.28 4.19
C ALA A 46 -16.14 -6.23 5.71
N ASP A 47 -14.90 -5.99 6.13
CA ASP A 47 -14.48 -6.01 7.54
C ASP A 47 -14.46 -4.62 8.20
N VAL A 48 -14.93 -3.59 7.49
CA VAL A 48 -15.04 -2.22 8.01
C VAL A 48 -16.51 -1.93 8.29
N GLU A 49 -16.81 -1.60 9.56
CA GLU A 49 -18.16 -1.18 9.95
C GLU A 49 -18.59 0.02 9.09
N LYS A 50 -19.76 -0.09 8.45
CA LYS A 50 -20.33 1.00 7.65
C LYS A 50 -20.85 2.09 8.56
N LEU A 51 -20.15 3.23 8.59
CA LEU A 51 -20.46 4.34 9.45
C LEU A 51 -21.13 5.47 8.68
N TRP A 52 -22.09 6.11 9.35
CA TRP A 52 -22.72 7.34 8.87
C TRP A 52 -21.91 8.54 9.37
N PRO A 53 -21.56 9.51 8.49
CA PRO A 53 -20.78 10.68 8.90
C PRO A 53 -21.57 11.59 9.84
N ARG A 54 -20.89 12.42 10.63
CA ARG A 54 -21.57 13.40 11.49
C ARG A 54 -22.40 14.40 10.69
N ARG A 55 -21.96 14.76 9.48
CA ARG A 55 -22.66 15.71 8.60
C ARG A 55 -22.56 15.29 7.13
N LEU A 56 -23.46 15.83 6.30
CA LEU A 56 -23.41 15.75 4.84
C LEU A 56 -23.69 17.13 4.25
N LEU A 57 -22.96 17.53 3.22
CA LEU A 57 -23.26 18.71 2.43
C LEU A 57 -24.38 18.39 1.43
N ASP A 58 -25.51 19.09 1.54
CA ASP A 58 -26.58 19.09 0.55
C ASP A 58 -26.19 20.04 -0.60
N ILE A 59 -25.78 19.48 -1.74
CA ILE A 59 -25.13 20.22 -2.83
C ILE A 59 -26.02 21.34 -3.40
N PRO A 60 -27.31 21.11 -3.75
CA PRO A 60 -28.15 22.16 -4.34
C PRO A 60 -28.40 23.37 -3.43
N THR A 61 -28.25 23.20 -2.12
CA THR A 61 -28.48 24.27 -1.12
C THR A 61 -27.18 24.77 -0.48
N MET A 62 -26.04 24.16 -0.81
CA MET A 62 -24.74 24.34 -0.13
C MET A 62 -24.87 24.35 1.41
N THR A 63 -25.75 23.51 1.96
CA THR A 63 -26.05 23.46 3.40
C THR A 63 -25.41 22.23 4.03
N SER A 64 -24.57 22.41 5.04
CA SER A 64 -24.02 21.29 5.82
C SER A 64 -25.03 20.81 6.86
N ILE A 65 -25.62 19.66 6.61
CA ILE A 65 -26.69 19.09 7.43
C ILE A 65 -26.10 18.12 8.47
N GLU A 66 -26.37 18.36 9.75
CA GLU A 66 -25.98 17.45 10.83
C GLU A 66 -26.90 16.21 10.89
N ARG A 67 -26.28 15.06 11.19
CA ARG A 67 -26.96 13.78 11.35
C ARG A 67 -27.90 13.80 12.55
N GLN A 68 -29.18 13.53 12.29
CA GLN A 68 -30.23 13.35 13.28
C GLN A 68 -30.46 11.85 13.60
N ASP A 69 -31.26 11.59 14.64
CA ASP A 69 -31.60 10.23 15.10
C ASP A 69 -32.10 9.32 13.97
N GLY A 70 -31.57 8.10 13.96
CA GLY A 70 -31.82 7.12 12.89
C GLY A 70 -31.08 7.45 11.57
N ASN A 71 -29.91 8.10 11.65
CA ASN A 71 -29.06 8.48 10.51
C ASN A 71 -29.80 9.32 9.46
N LYS A 72 -30.55 10.34 9.92
CA LYS A 72 -31.33 11.23 9.05
C LYS A 72 -30.58 12.52 8.72
N TYR A 73 -30.71 13.00 7.50
CA TYR A 73 -30.17 14.27 7.02
C TYR A 73 -31.24 14.95 6.16
N GLY A 74 -31.69 16.15 6.54
CA GLY A 74 -32.67 16.91 5.76
C GLY A 74 -34.03 16.23 5.65
N GLY A 75 -34.36 15.36 6.62
CA GLY A 75 -35.56 14.52 6.63
C GLY A 75 -35.40 13.16 5.94
N GLU A 76 -34.38 12.97 5.11
CA GLU A 76 -34.09 11.70 4.43
C GLU A 76 -33.31 10.76 5.38
N ARG A 77 -33.77 9.51 5.53
CA ARG A 77 -33.10 8.49 6.35
C ARG A 77 -32.08 7.74 5.49
N GLU A 78 -30.85 7.62 6.00
CA GLU A 78 -29.77 6.84 5.39
C GLU A 78 -29.58 7.20 3.90
N PRO A 79 -29.48 8.51 3.57
CA PRO A 79 -29.46 8.99 2.19
C PRO A 79 -28.22 8.52 1.44
N ARG A 80 -28.35 8.40 0.12
CA ARG A 80 -27.19 8.13 -0.73
C ARG A 80 -26.27 9.35 -0.78
N TYR A 81 -24.98 9.16 -0.49
CA TYR A 81 -23.96 10.20 -0.59
C TYR A 81 -22.70 9.72 -1.34
N SER A 82 -22.02 10.67 -1.97
CA SER A 82 -20.65 10.51 -2.51
C SER A 82 -19.63 11.09 -1.54
N VAL A 83 -18.35 10.77 -1.73
CA VAL A 83 -17.22 11.42 -1.04
C VAL A 83 -16.35 12.13 -2.07
N LEU A 84 -15.84 13.31 -1.74
CA LEU A 84 -14.81 13.99 -2.53
C LEU A 84 -13.46 13.88 -1.81
N SER A 85 -12.49 13.22 -2.44
CA SER A 85 -11.09 13.07 -1.97
C SER A 85 -10.24 14.19 -2.56
N TYR A 86 -9.55 14.98 -1.72
CA TYR A 86 -8.86 16.21 -2.14
C TYR A 86 -7.87 16.75 -1.08
N THR A 87 -7.32 17.95 -1.28
CA THR A 87 -6.18 18.47 -0.48
C THR A 87 -6.30 19.95 -0.06
N TRP A 88 -7.51 20.44 0.27
CA TRP A 88 -7.75 21.88 0.54
C TRP A 88 -6.83 22.50 1.59
N GLY A 89 -6.61 21.83 2.73
CA GLY A 89 -5.79 22.35 3.83
C GLY A 89 -4.32 22.65 3.47
N ARG A 90 -3.83 22.16 2.32
CA ARG A 90 -2.50 22.49 1.79
C ARG A 90 -2.47 23.84 1.06
N PHE A 91 -3.61 24.30 0.58
CA PHE A 91 -3.80 25.53 -0.20
C PHE A 91 -4.73 26.50 0.52
N GLN A 92 -4.75 26.43 1.85
CA GLN A 92 -5.54 27.32 2.66
C GLN A 92 -4.96 28.74 2.59
N ALA A 93 -5.77 29.68 2.09
CA ALA A 93 -5.48 31.11 2.22
C ALA A 93 -5.78 31.56 3.66
N PHE A 94 -4.96 32.47 4.19
CA PHE A 94 -5.07 32.99 5.55
C PHE A 94 -5.68 34.41 5.60
N GLU A 95 -5.82 35.03 4.44
CA GLU A 95 -6.44 36.33 4.22
C GLU A 95 -7.94 36.28 4.53
N ASP A 96 -8.45 37.30 5.22
CA ASP A 96 -9.84 37.32 5.65
C ASP A 96 -10.83 37.49 4.50
N ASP A 97 -10.43 38.15 3.41
CA ASP A 97 -11.22 38.37 2.20
C ASP A 97 -11.05 37.28 1.12
N ALA A 98 -10.14 36.31 1.32
CA ALA A 98 -9.91 35.25 0.34
C ALA A 98 -11.16 34.39 0.06
N PRO A 99 -11.39 33.95 -1.20
CA PRO A 99 -12.57 33.19 -1.58
C PRO A 99 -12.76 31.86 -0.83
N ARG A 100 -14.03 31.53 -0.58
CA ARG A 100 -14.50 30.36 0.18
C ARG A 100 -15.67 29.71 -0.53
N LEU A 101 -15.91 28.43 -0.27
CA LEU A 101 -17.21 27.84 -0.62
C LEU A 101 -18.31 28.47 0.25
N PRO A 102 -19.49 28.80 -0.32
CA PRO A 102 -20.60 29.40 0.40
C PRO A 102 -21.38 28.35 1.22
N VAL A 103 -20.69 27.54 2.03
CA VAL A 103 -21.32 26.52 2.87
C VAL A 103 -22.03 27.17 4.05
N SER A 104 -23.30 26.82 4.25
CA SER A 104 -24.13 27.31 5.34
C SER A 104 -24.43 26.23 6.41
N SER A 105 -25.02 26.66 7.53
CA SER A 105 -25.39 25.82 8.69
C SER A 105 -24.23 25.15 9.45
N VAL A 106 -23.01 25.67 9.34
CA VAL A 106 -21.84 25.29 10.16
C VAL A 106 -21.54 26.33 11.25
N SER A 107 -20.86 25.92 12.33
CA SER A 107 -20.41 26.79 13.43
C SER A 107 -19.01 27.38 13.22
N TRP A 108 -18.18 26.75 12.41
CA TRP A 108 -16.80 27.16 12.12
C TRP A 108 -16.71 27.98 10.82
N LYS A 109 -15.61 28.72 10.66
CA LYS A 109 -15.27 29.40 9.41
C LYS A 109 -14.80 28.38 8.37
N ILE A 110 -15.43 28.36 7.20
CA ILE A 110 -14.91 27.59 6.06
C ILE A 110 -13.52 28.13 5.68
N PRO A 111 -12.47 27.28 5.62
CA PRO A 111 -11.15 27.70 5.16
C PRO A 111 -11.22 28.34 3.77
N ALA A 112 -10.53 29.46 3.57
CA ALA A 112 -10.36 30.02 2.23
C ALA A 112 -9.37 29.19 1.41
N VAL A 113 -9.34 29.40 0.10
CA VAL A 113 -8.35 28.80 -0.80
C VAL A 113 -7.47 29.88 -1.44
N ASP A 114 -6.18 29.57 -1.55
CA ASP A 114 -5.22 30.30 -2.37
C ASP A 114 -5.54 30.02 -3.85
N GLU A 115 -6.19 31.00 -4.49
CA GLU A 115 -6.67 30.88 -5.87
C GLU A 115 -5.55 30.81 -6.93
N THR A 116 -4.28 30.92 -6.53
CA THR A 116 -3.15 30.59 -7.44
C THR A 116 -3.10 29.10 -7.80
N TRP A 117 -3.71 28.24 -6.98
CA TRP A 117 -3.80 26.80 -7.21
C TRP A 117 -5.14 26.40 -7.83
N PHE A 118 -6.26 26.73 -7.18
CA PHE A 118 -7.61 26.55 -7.74
C PHE A 118 -8.61 27.51 -7.11
N THR A 119 -9.64 27.89 -7.87
CA THR A 119 -10.64 28.86 -7.41
C THR A 119 -11.81 28.19 -6.68
N ALA A 120 -12.43 28.90 -5.73
CA ALA A 120 -13.63 28.40 -5.06
C ALA A 120 -14.75 28.10 -6.08
N ALA A 121 -14.86 28.91 -7.13
CA ALA A 121 -15.80 28.71 -8.23
C ALA A 121 -15.50 27.45 -9.08
N SER A 122 -14.23 27.05 -9.23
CA SER A 122 -13.87 25.79 -9.92
C SER A 122 -14.26 24.58 -9.07
N PHE A 123 -14.10 24.68 -7.76
CA PHE A 123 -14.50 23.64 -6.82
C PHE A 123 -16.03 23.49 -6.75
N SER A 124 -16.80 24.58 -6.80
CA SER A 124 -18.26 24.51 -6.90
C SER A 124 -18.74 23.72 -8.12
N ARG A 125 -18.08 23.84 -9.28
CA ARG A 125 -18.42 23.03 -10.47
C ARG A 125 -18.18 21.52 -10.26
N VAL A 126 -17.14 21.16 -9.51
CA VAL A 126 -16.92 19.76 -9.10
C VAL A 126 -18.07 19.25 -8.23
N LEU A 127 -18.54 20.06 -7.28
CA LEU A 127 -19.68 19.72 -6.43
C LEU A 127 -20.98 19.62 -7.26
N GLU A 128 -21.27 20.58 -8.14
CA GLU A 128 -22.42 20.53 -9.06
C GLU A 128 -22.43 19.25 -9.90
N ARG A 129 -21.25 18.84 -10.40
CA ARG A 129 -21.08 17.60 -11.17
C ARG A 129 -21.32 16.33 -10.36
N ILE A 130 -20.85 16.28 -9.11
CA ILE A 130 -21.20 15.21 -8.16
C ILE A 130 -22.72 15.19 -7.94
N GLY A 131 -23.33 16.37 -7.83
CA GLY A 131 -24.76 16.63 -7.65
C GLY A 131 -25.66 15.94 -8.68
N GLU A 132 -25.19 15.77 -9.93
CA GLU A 132 -25.91 15.03 -10.97
C GLU A 132 -26.15 13.55 -10.62
N THR A 133 -25.30 12.96 -9.78
CA THR A 133 -25.36 11.53 -9.42
C THR A 133 -25.62 11.27 -7.94
N SER A 134 -25.43 12.27 -7.08
CA SER A 134 -25.66 12.20 -5.64
C SER A 134 -25.96 13.59 -5.08
N ARG A 135 -27.16 13.78 -4.50
CA ARG A 135 -27.56 15.03 -3.84
C ARG A 135 -26.61 15.42 -2.71
N PHE A 136 -26.18 14.42 -1.94
CA PHE A 136 -25.32 14.62 -0.78
C PHE A 136 -23.86 14.25 -1.09
N VAL A 137 -22.95 15.00 -0.48
CA VAL A 137 -21.51 14.69 -0.48
C VAL A 137 -20.94 14.84 0.93
N TRP A 138 -20.02 13.95 1.30
CA TRP A 138 -19.14 14.14 2.43
C TRP A 138 -17.84 14.82 1.95
N LEU A 139 -17.53 15.95 2.57
CA LEU A 139 -16.52 16.92 2.16
C LEU A 139 -15.87 17.49 3.42
N ASP A 140 -14.56 17.35 3.60
CA ASP A 140 -13.92 17.54 4.91
C ASP A 140 -14.14 18.94 5.52
N ILE A 141 -13.91 20.02 4.77
CA ILE A 141 -14.09 21.41 5.24
C ILE A 141 -15.54 21.77 5.58
N ALA A 142 -16.52 21.03 5.03
CA ALA A 142 -17.94 21.28 5.21
C ALA A 142 -18.61 20.31 6.19
N CYS A 143 -18.05 19.10 6.37
CA CYS A 143 -18.66 18.03 7.16
C CYS A 143 -17.94 17.75 8.48
N ILE A 144 -16.67 18.14 8.59
CA ILE A 144 -15.86 18.06 9.80
C ILE A 144 -15.66 19.47 10.35
N ASP A 145 -15.89 19.66 11.65
CA ASP A 145 -15.54 20.90 12.32
C ASP A 145 -14.02 21.12 12.25
N GLN A 146 -13.60 22.24 11.67
CA GLN A 146 -12.18 22.55 11.48
C GLN A 146 -11.55 23.27 12.68
N GLU A 147 -12.37 23.74 13.62
CA GLU A 147 -11.96 24.49 14.81
C GLU A 147 -12.03 23.62 16.08
N ASP A 148 -12.97 22.67 16.17
CA ASP A 148 -13.03 21.66 17.24
C ASP A 148 -12.16 20.43 16.93
N HIS A 149 -10.97 20.38 17.55
CA HIS A 149 -10.02 19.28 17.43
C HIS A 149 -10.55 17.92 17.88
N ALA A 150 -11.42 17.85 18.91
CA ALA A 150 -11.95 16.59 19.41
C ALA A 150 -12.99 16.02 18.43
N VAL A 151 -13.86 16.88 17.88
CA VAL A 151 -14.81 16.51 16.82
C VAL A 151 -14.08 16.09 15.55
N LYS A 152 -13.01 16.80 15.18
CA LYS A 152 -12.16 16.46 14.05
C LYS A 152 -11.54 15.07 14.18
N LEU A 153 -10.96 14.73 15.35
CA LEU A 153 -10.36 13.42 15.58
C LEU A 153 -11.40 12.27 15.62
N ASP A 154 -12.60 12.45 16.17
CA ASP A 154 -13.63 11.40 16.09
C ASP A 154 -14.04 11.11 14.65
N GLU A 155 -14.33 12.14 13.85
CA GLU A 155 -14.80 11.97 12.47
C GLU A 155 -13.68 11.41 11.57
N VAL A 156 -12.42 11.82 11.75
CA VAL A 156 -11.24 11.18 11.10
C VAL A 156 -11.12 9.71 11.53
N GLY A 157 -11.29 9.39 12.81
CA GLY A 157 -11.33 8.02 13.32
C GLY A 157 -12.49 7.17 12.79
N ARG A 158 -13.44 7.77 12.07
CA ARG A 158 -14.60 7.13 11.41
C ARG A 158 -14.46 7.10 9.89
N GLN A 159 -13.44 7.73 9.31
CA GLN A 159 -13.29 7.94 7.87
C GLN A 159 -13.32 6.62 7.07
N ALA A 160 -12.69 5.54 7.57
CA ALA A 160 -12.76 4.23 6.92
C ALA A 160 -14.21 3.72 6.74
N GLY A 161 -15.03 3.81 7.80
CA GLY A 161 -16.44 3.41 7.77
C GLY A 161 -17.31 4.32 6.91
N ILE A 162 -17.01 5.62 6.90
CA ILE A 162 -17.68 6.60 6.03
C ILE A 162 -17.37 6.33 4.56
N PHE A 163 -16.12 6.00 4.23
CA PHE A 163 -15.68 5.64 2.87
C PHE A 163 -16.25 4.29 2.42
N ALA A 164 -16.34 3.30 3.32
CA ALA A 164 -16.94 1.99 3.05
C ALA A 164 -18.47 2.07 2.82
N ASN A 165 -19.14 3.03 3.45
CA ASN A 165 -20.58 3.26 3.31
C ASN A 165 -20.93 4.19 2.11
N ALA A 166 -19.98 5.03 1.65
CA ALA A 166 -20.20 5.94 0.53
C ALA A 166 -20.52 5.22 -0.79
N TYR A 167 -21.49 5.76 -1.54
CA TYR A 167 -21.88 5.20 -2.84
C TYR A 167 -20.72 5.24 -3.85
N ARG A 168 -20.11 6.42 -4.02
CA ARG A 168 -18.92 6.67 -4.86
C ARG A 168 -17.90 7.53 -4.11
N VAL A 169 -16.66 7.47 -4.57
CA VAL A 169 -15.64 8.48 -4.27
C VAL A 169 -15.21 9.07 -5.61
N GLU A 170 -15.05 10.37 -5.64
CA GLU A 170 -14.50 11.09 -6.79
C GLU A 170 -13.27 11.88 -6.31
N THR A 171 -12.27 12.04 -7.17
CA THR A 171 -11.06 12.84 -6.90
C THR A 171 -10.76 13.74 -8.09
N PRO A 172 -10.58 15.06 -7.91
CA PRO A 172 -10.13 15.93 -8.97
C PRO A 172 -8.63 15.70 -9.21
N ALA A 173 -8.21 15.87 -10.46
CA ALA A 173 -6.81 15.85 -10.85
C ALA A 173 -6.55 16.88 -11.96
N GLU A 174 -5.39 17.52 -11.87
CA GLU A 174 -5.13 18.78 -12.58
C GLU A 174 -4.58 18.57 -14.02
N PHE A 175 -3.99 17.40 -14.30
CA PHE A 175 -3.01 17.25 -15.40
C PHE A 175 -3.41 16.42 -16.64
N TYR A 176 -4.64 15.92 -16.75
CA TYR A 176 -5.02 15.02 -17.86
C TYR A 176 -5.43 15.74 -19.15
N GLY A 177 -4.46 15.98 -20.04
CA GLY A 177 -4.68 16.68 -21.31
C GLY A 177 -3.82 16.24 -22.51
N THR A 178 -3.09 15.12 -22.43
CA THR A 178 -2.17 14.68 -23.50
C THR A 178 -2.67 13.45 -24.26
N ARG A 179 -2.66 13.53 -25.61
CA ARG A 179 -2.88 12.38 -26.50
C ARG A 179 -1.59 11.57 -26.67
N ALA A 180 -1.73 10.26 -26.77
CA ALA A 180 -0.63 9.37 -27.14
C ALA A 180 -0.49 9.27 -28.67
N GLU A 181 0.74 9.42 -29.16
CA GLU A 181 1.17 9.13 -30.52
C GLU A 181 2.23 8.01 -30.48
N THR A 182 2.45 7.32 -31.61
CA THR A 182 3.41 6.21 -31.70
C THR A 182 4.84 6.72 -31.94
N HIS A 183 5.80 6.29 -31.11
CA HIS A 183 7.19 6.76 -31.16
C HIS A 183 8.22 5.64 -30.96
N GLU A 184 9.51 5.96 -31.20
CA GLU A 184 10.63 5.08 -30.95
C GLU A 184 10.89 4.84 -29.45
N LEU A 185 11.62 3.78 -29.13
CA LEU A 185 11.78 3.26 -27.76
C LEU A 185 12.52 4.19 -26.77
N PRO A 186 13.59 4.94 -27.16
CA PRO A 186 14.22 5.91 -26.27
C PRO A 186 13.27 7.08 -25.94
N ASP A 187 12.56 7.59 -26.95
CA ASP A 187 11.54 8.63 -26.80
C ASP A 187 10.39 8.15 -25.91
N LEU A 188 9.98 6.89 -26.04
CA LEU A 188 8.96 6.28 -25.20
C LEU A 188 9.38 6.25 -23.73
N ALA A 189 10.62 5.87 -23.40
CA ALA A 189 11.10 5.85 -22.03
C ALA A 189 11.22 7.26 -21.42
N ALA A 190 11.69 8.24 -22.20
CA ALA A 190 11.75 9.64 -21.77
C ALA A 190 10.34 10.18 -21.51
N ARG A 191 9.41 9.99 -22.45
CA ARG A 191 7.99 10.37 -22.30
C ARG A 191 7.30 9.64 -21.16
N LEU A 192 7.67 8.40 -20.88
CA LEU A 192 7.16 7.64 -19.75
C LEU A 192 7.64 8.24 -18.42
N GLY A 193 8.91 8.63 -18.34
CA GLY A 193 9.45 9.36 -17.20
C GLY A 193 8.78 10.71 -16.99
N ASP A 194 8.56 11.47 -18.06
CA ASP A 194 7.81 12.74 -17.99
C ASP A 194 6.33 12.52 -17.61
N ALA A 195 5.65 11.51 -18.14
CA ALA A 195 4.27 11.19 -17.81
C ALA A 195 4.12 10.75 -16.33
N VAL A 196 5.01 9.87 -15.85
CA VAL A 196 5.08 9.48 -14.43
C VAL A 196 5.34 10.72 -13.57
N LYS A 197 6.30 11.56 -13.94
CA LYS A 197 6.61 12.80 -13.22
C LYS A 197 5.42 13.77 -13.19
N ILE A 198 4.70 13.94 -14.30
CA ILE A 198 3.50 14.80 -14.39
C ILE A 198 2.41 14.27 -13.45
N VAL A 199 2.02 13.00 -13.59
CA VAL A 199 0.99 12.37 -12.74
C VAL A 199 1.37 12.45 -11.26
N LEU A 200 2.61 12.11 -10.90
CA LEU A 200 3.06 12.13 -9.51
C LEU A 200 3.37 13.53 -8.96
N SER A 201 3.39 14.56 -9.81
CA SER A 201 3.53 15.97 -9.37
C SER A 201 2.21 16.59 -8.89
N ASP A 202 1.08 16.02 -9.30
CA ASP A 202 -0.24 16.39 -8.79
C ASP A 202 -0.28 16.23 -7.26
N TRP A 203 -0.97 17.17 -6.60
CA TRP A 203 -0.91 17.31 -5.15
C TRP A 203 -1.60 16.15 -4.43
N TRP A 204 -2.54 15.48 -5.10
CA TRP A 204 -3.16 14.25 -4.61
C TRP A 204 -2.12 13.13 -4.43
N PHE A 205 -1.12 13.02 -5.32
CA PHE A 205 -0.05 12.02 -5.18
C PHE A 205 1.09 12.43 -4.23
N SER A 206 1.02 13.62 -3.63
CA SER A 206 2.01 14.10 -2.64
C SER A 206 1.44 14.44 -1.26
N SER A 207 0.12 14.56 -1.08
CA SER A 207 -0.52 14.68 0.23
C SER A 207 -0.53 13.34 1.00
N LEU A 208 -0.46 13.40 2.33
CA LEU A 208 -0.57 12.20 3.16
C LEU A 208 -2.01 11.70 3.27
N TRP A 209 -2.98 12.60 3.47
CA TRP A 209 -4.39 12.25 3.64
C TRP A 209 -4.96 11.46 2.45
N THR A 210 -4.59 11.84 1.24
CA THR A 210 -5.00 11.15 0.00
C THR A 210 -4.38 9.77 -0.18
N LEU A 211 -3.23 9.49 0.45
CA LEU A 211 -2.63 8.15 0.49
C LEU A 211 -3.57 7.16 1.22
N GLN A 212 -4.19 7.63 2.31
CA GLN A 212 -5.21 6.90 3.06
C GLN A 212 -6.46 6.70 2.19
N GLU A 213 -6.97 7.78 1.60
CA GLU A 213 -8.23 7.80 0.86
C GLU A 213 -8.22 6.89 -0.37
N GLY A 214 -7.16 6.95 -1.19
CA GLY A 214 -7.01 6.04 -2.34
C GLY A 214 -6.77 4.58 -1.93
N SER A 215 -6.29 4.32 -0.71
CA SER A 215 -6.12 2.97 -0.18
C SER A 215 -7.45 2.39 0.32
N LEU A 216 -8.30 3.24 0.92
CA LEU A 216 -9.67 2.91 1.32
C LEU A 216 -10.61 2.73 0.12
N ARG A 217 -10.44 3.55 -0.94
CA ARG A 217 -11.32 3.59 -2.12
C ARG A 217 -10.51 3.67 -3.42
N ARG A 218 -9.96 2.52 -3.79
CA ARG A 218 -9.20 2.29 -5.04
C ARG A 218 -10.07 2.47 -6.30
N ASP A 219 -11.39 2.34 -6.13
CA ASP A 219 -12.45 2.59 -7.10
C ASP A 219 -12.83 4.08 -7.22
N ALA A 220 -12.12 5.00 -6.58
CA ALA A 220 -12.36 6.43 -6.72
C ALA A 220 -12.18 6.89 -8.18
N GLU A 221 -13.23 7.49 -8.75
CA GLU A 221 -13.24 8.02 -10.11
C GLU A 221 -12.42 9.31 -10.20
N ILE A 222 -11.57 9.42 -11.21
CA ILE A 222 -10.72 10.61 -11.43
C ILE A 222 -11.45 11.59 -12.35
N LEU A 223 -11.60 12.81 -11.85
CA LEU A 223 -12.15 13.95 -12.58
C LEU A 223 -11.02 14.82 -13.13
N SER A 224 -11.23 15.44 -14.28
CA SER A 224 -10.38 16.51 -14.79
C SER A 224 -10.55 17.80 -13.97
N ARG A 225 -9.71 18.80 -14.27
CA ARG A 225 -9.82 20.17 -13.73
C ARG A 225 -11.21 20.80 -13.97
N ASP A 226 -11.88 20.44 -15.05
CA ASP A 226 -13.21 20.92 -15.42
C ASP A 226 -14.35 20.02 -14.88
N ALA A 227 -14.04 19.18 -13.88
CA ALA A 227 -14.91 18.15 -13.30
C ALA A 227 -15.33 17.03 -14.26
N GLU A 228 -14.78 16.96 -15.47
CA GLU A 228 -15.14 15.92 -16.43
C GLU A 228 -14.56 14.57 -16.02
N ARG A 229 -15.38 13.51 -16.07
CA ARG A 229 -14.94 12.14 -15.79
C ARG A 229 -14.06 11.64 -16.92
N ILE A 230 -12.83 11.28 -16.61
CA ILE A 230 -11.86 10.84 -17.61
C ILE A 230 -12.20 9.42 -18.03
N ARG A 231 -12.48 9.20 -19.33
CA ARG A 231 -12.81 7.87 -19.86
C ARG A 231 -11.55 7.04 -20.04
N ASP A 232 -11.64 5.74 -19.75
CA ASP A 232 -10.58 4.80 -20.08
C ASP A 232 -10.60 4.48 -21.58
N ILE A 233 -9.64 5.03 -22.31
CA ILE A 233 -9.52 4.87 -23.77
C ILE A 233 -9.10 3.46 -24.21
N ARG A 234 -8.79 2.56 -23.27
CA ARG A 234 -8.35 1.18 -23.56
C ARG A 234 -9.51 0.21 -23.74
N VAL A 235 -10.72 0.63 -23.37
CA VAL A 235 -11.95 -0.17 -23.45
C VAL A 235 -12.72 0.25 -24.70
N GLU A 236 -12.63 -0.55 -25.76
CA GLU A 236 -13.37 -0.32 -27.02
C GLU A 236 -14.87 -0.70 -26.91
N ASP A 237 -15.27 -1.35 -25.81
CA ASP A 237 -16.63 -1.83 -25.57
C ASP A 237 -17.65 -0.72 -25.25
N ALA A 238 -18.93 -1.03 -25.48
CA ALA A 238 -20.05 -0.07 -25.44
C ALA A 238 -20.40 0.52 -24.05
N ILE A 239 -19.66 0.19 -22.99
CA ILE A 239 -19.84 0.74 -21.64
C ILE A 239 -18.65 1.65 -21.35
N PRO A 240 -18.84 2.97 -21.17
CA PRO A 240 -17.73 3.87 -20.84
C PRO A 240 -17.23 3.57 -19.42
N GLU A 241 -16.11 2.86 -19.32
CA GLU A 241 -15.33 2.80 -18.09
C GLU A 241 -14.60 4.14 -17.88
N TYR A 242 -14.47 4.54 -16.62
CA TYR A 242 -13.78 5.76 -16.21
C TYR A 242 -12.46 5.41 -15.53
N ILE A 243 -11.45 6.26 -15.68
CA ILE A 243 -10.18 6.08 -15.00
C ILE A 243 -10.40 6.22 -13.49
N ILE A 244 -10.05 5.18 -12.76
CA ILE A 244 -10.04 5.13 -11.30
C ILE A 244 -8.61 5.13 -10.76
N VAL A 245 -8.44 5.43 -9.47
CA VAL A 245 -7.12 5.39 -8.80
C VAL A 245 -6.41 4.05 -9.01
N ALA A 246 -7.12 2.91 -8.98
CA ALA A 246 -6.56 1.59 -9.26
C ALA A 246 -5.97 1.45 -10.68
N THR A 247 -6.55 2.12 -11.69
CA THR A 247 -6.06 2.10 -13.07
C THR A 247 -4.69 2.76 -13.16
N ILE A 248 -4.53 3.94 -12.54
CA ILE A 248 -3.25 4.66 -12.50
C ILE A 248 -2.22 3.89 -11.69
N ALA A 249 -2.61 3.34 -10.54
CA ALA A 249 -1.76 2.51 -9.72
C ALA A 249 -1.23 1.27 -10.46
N THR A 250 -2.09 0.61 -11.24
CA THR A 250 -1.72 -0.57 -12.04
C THR A 250 -0.76 -0.18 -13.15
N ALA A 251 -1.07 0.88 -13.92
CA ALA A 251 -0.18 1.36 -14.98
C ALA A 251 1.21 1.76 -14.43
N ILE A 252 1.26 2.46 -13.29
CA ILE A 252 2.51 2.86 -12.64
C ILE A 252 3.25 1.65 -12.04
N TRP A 253 2.53 0.61 -11.59
CA TRP A 253 3.13 -0.66 -11.17
C TRP A 253 3.73 -1.44 -12.34
N ASP A 254 3.02 -1.56 -13.47
CA ASP A 254 3.52 -2.24 -14.65
C ASP A 254 4.79 -1.56 -15.19
N VAL A 255 4.81 -0.22 -15.18
CA VAL A 255 6.02 0.58 -15.44
C VAL A 255 7.11 0.26 -14.43
N PHE A 256 6.82 0.26 -13.13
CA PHE A 256 7.80 -0.07 -12.08
C PHE A 256 8.38 -1.48 -12.24
N LEU A 257 7.57 -2.48 -12.61
CA LEU A 257 8.04 -3.84 -12.86
C LEU A 257 8.96 -3.88 -14.09
N TYR A 258 8.47 -3.37 -15.22
CA TYR A 258 9.16 -3.39 -16.51
C TYR A 258 10.51 -2.66 -16.45
N VAL A 259 10.55 -1.54 -15.74
CA VAL A 259 11.71 -0.67 -15.60
C VAL A 259 12.60 -1.07 -14.41
N GLY A 260 12.06 -1.80 -13.44
CA GLY A 260 12.68 -2.03 -12.14
C GLY A 260 13.03 -3.48 -11.80
N GLU A 261 12.54 -4.51 -12.49
CA GLU A 261 12.89 -5.93 -12.23
C GLU A 261 14.02 -6.47 -13.11
N SER A 262 14.63 -5.60 -13.93
CA SER A 262 15.62 -5.81 -14.99
C SER A 262 16.95 -6.50 -14.63
N GLY A 263 17.07 -7.04 -13.41
CA GLY A 263 18.29 -7.64 -12.88
C GLY A 263 18.35 -9.15 -13.09
N GLU A 264 19.12 -9.57 -14.11
CA GLU A 264 19.74 -10.91 -14.26
C GLU A 264 18.91 -12.07 -14.86
N GLN A 265 17.57 -12.08 -14.88
CA GLN A 265 16.82 -13.34 -15.15
C GLN A 265 16.18 -13.56 -16.53
N ASP A 266 16.08 -12.56 -17.42
CA ASP A 266 15.63 -12.78 -18.82
C ASP A 266 16.55 -12.08 -19.84
N PRO A 267 17.45 -12.80 -20.53
CA PRO A 267 18.31 -12.24 -21.56
C PRO A 267 17.59 -11.81 -22.86
N VAL A 268 16.38 -12.31 -23.12
CA VAL A 268 15.73 -12.20 -24.44
C VAL A 268 14.89 -10.93 -24.54
N SER A 269 14.10 -10.62 -23.50
CA SER A 269 13.32 -9.37 -23.46
C SER A 269 14.20 -8.10 -23.36
N TRP A 270 15.40 -8.22 -22.79
CA TRP A 270 16.23 -7.05 -22.43
C TRP A 270 17.06 -6.44 -23.55
N SER A 271 17.17 -7.08 -24.72
CA SER A 271 17.98 -6.64 -25.87
C SER A 271 17.75 -5.17 -26.29
N VAL A 272 16.56 -4.62 -25.98
CA VAL A 272 16.13 -3.25 -26.30
C VAL A 272 16.68 -2.17 -25.34
N PHE A 273 17.00 -2.49 -24.08
CA PHE A 273 17.34 -1.52 -23.03
C PHE A 273 18.81 -1.57 -22.57
N HIS A 274 19.74 -1.95 -23.45
CA HIS A 274 21.15 -2.21 -23.11
C HIS A 274 22.03 -0.96 -22.84
N GLY A 275 21.51 0.26 -22.99
CA GLY A 275 22.28 1.48 -22.74
C GLY A 275 22.31 1.87 -21.24
N PRO A 276 23.47 2.24 -20.65
CA PRO A 276 23.54 2.73 -19.26
C PRO A 276 22.54 3.85 -18.96
N SER A 277 22.36 4.78 -19.90
CA SER A 277 21.37 5.88 -19.83
C SER A 277 19.93 5.38 -19.57
N MET A 278 19.53 4.26 -20.19
CA MET A 278 18.19 3.69 -20.01
C MET A 278 18.02 3.05 -18.63
N ARG A 279 19.10 2.49 -18.06
CA ARG A 279 19.11 1.99 -16.68
C ARG A 279 19.01 3.14 -15.68
N ASP A 280 19.79 4.20 -15.87
CA ASP A 280 19.78 5.37 -14.97
C ASP A 280 18.41 6.08 -14.98
N MET A 281 17.83 6.27 -16.17
CA MET A 281 16.46 6.74 -16.34
C MET A 281 15.46 5.80 -15.66
N GLY A 282 15.67 4.49 -15.79
CA GLY A 282 14.79 3.51 -15.18
C GLY A 282 14.81 3.51 -13.65
N ASP A 283 16.00 3.51 -13.05
CA ASP A 283 16.16 3.64 -11.61
C ASP A 283 15.64 5.01 -11.09
N GLN A 284 15.68 6.06 -11.91
CA GLN A 284 15.04 7.35 -11.61
C GLN A 284 13.52 7.27 -11.60
N ILE A 285 12.88 6.65 -12.62
CA ILE A 285 11.43 6.43 -12.67
C ILE A 285 10.99 5.58 -11.48
N ALA A 286 11.67 4.46 -11.23
CA ALA A 286 11.37 3.59 -10.10
C ALA A 286 11.56 4.30 -8.75
N ARG A 287 12.49 5.27 -8.65
CA ARG A 287 12.67 6.12 -7.46
C ARG A 287 11.51 7.09 -7.28
N GLN A 288 11.10 7.81 -8.34
CA GLN A 288 9.94 8.72 -8.31
C GLN A 288 8.66 7.99 -7.88
N ILE A 289 8.42 6.79 -8.40
CA ILE A 289 7.25 5.96 -8.05
C ILE A 289 7.25 5.55 -6.56
N ARG A 290 8.42 5.22 -6.00
CA ARG A 290 8.58 4.94 -4.56
C ARG A 290 8.37 6.21 -3.72
N GLU A 291 8.97 7.32 -4.15
CA GLU A 291 8.90 8.62 -3.46
C GLU A 291 7.51 9.28 -3.54
N ALA A 292 6.67 8.95 -4.51
CA ALA A 292 5.25 9.32 -4.48
C ALA A 292 4.40 8.45 -3.51
N GLY A 293 5.04 7.70 -2.60
CA GLY A 293 4.36 6.84 -1.65
C GLY A 293 3.85 5.53 -2.27
N GLY A 294 4.58 4.97 -3.23
CA GLY A 294 4.41 3.57 -3.64
C GLY A 294 3.01 3.23 -4.18
N LEU A 295 2.62 3.84 -5.29
CA LEU A 295 1.42 3.42 -6.06
C LEU A 295 1.44 1.93 -6.45
N THR A 296 2.63 1.35 -6.47
CA THR A 296 2.95 -0.08 -6.46
C THR A 296 2.04 -0.92 -5.54
N GLY A 297 1.55 -0.37 -4.42
CA GLY A 297 0.64 -1.06 -3.50
C GLY A 297 -0.86 -0.95 -3.82
N PHE A 298 -1.29 0.08 -4.55
CA PHE A 298 -2.71 0.42 -4.64
C PHE A 298 -3.52 -0.52 -5.54
N GLY A 299 -2.90 -1.11 -6.58
CA GLY A 299 -3.56 -2.09 -7.45
C GLY A 299 -3.72 -3.47 -6.80
N MET A 300 -2.64 -4.03 -6.24
CA MET A 300 -2.58 -5.46 -5.85
C MET A 300 -2.13 -5.75 -4.41
N SER A 301 -1.51 -4.82 -3.68
CA SER A 301 -1.21 -5.03 -2.26
C SER A 301 -2.46 -4.81 -1.43
N THR A 302 -2.61 -5.55 -0.34
CA THR A 302 -3.65 -5.33 0.67
C THR A 302 -3.09 -5.22 2.09
N ASN A 303 -1.76 -5.29 2.25
CA ASN A 303 -1.07 -5.04 3.51
C ASN A 303 -0.90 -3.51 3.76
N PRO A 304 -1.59 -2.91 4.76
CA PRO A 304 -1.51 -1.48 5.07
C PRO A 304 -0.12 -0.99 5.52
N ASN A 305 0.81 -1.89 5.89
CA ASN A 305 2.19 -1.55 6.19
C ASN A 305 2.93 -0.95 4.98
N ILE A 306 2.47 -1.17 3.74
CA ILE A 306 3.00 -0.46 2.56
C ILE A 306 2.69 1.03 2.65
N GLN A 307 1.44 1.37 2.97
CA GLN A 307 1.00 2.75 3.09
C GLN A 307 1.69 3.45 4.27
N PHE A 308 1.91 2.75 5.39
CA PHE A 308 2.67 3.31 6.52
C PHE A 308 4.13 3.63 6.14
N ALA A 309 4.81 2.73 5.40
CA ALA A 309 6.14 3.01 4.87
C ALA A 309 6.13 4.15 3.83
N ALA A 310 5.10 4.20 2.97
CA ALA A 310 4.91 5.24 1.96
C ALA A 310 4.64 6.64 2.57
N ALA A 311 3.98 6.71 3.72
CA ALA A 311 3.65 7.97 4.42
C ALA A 311 4.87 8.85 4.71
N ARG A 312 6.07 8.26 4.81
CA ARG A 312 7.33 9.01 5.01
C ARG A 312 7.64 10.00 3.90
N PHE A 313 7.28 9.65 2.66
CA PHE A 313 7.57 10.46 1.47
C PHE A 313 6.45 11.46 1.15
N ARG A 314 5.26 11.29 1.74
CA ARG A 314 4.16 12.24 1.59
C ARG A 314 4.40 13.49 2.44
N LYS A 315 3.91 14.63 1.95
CA LYS A 315 3.95 15.92 2.64
C LYS A 315 2.85 15.99 3.70
N THR A 316 3.19 16.56 4.84
CA THR A 316 2.25 16.90 5.92
C THR A 316 2.60 18.28 6.49
N THR A 317 1.60 18.98 7.04
CA THR A 317 1.77 20.24 7.79
C THR A 317 1.94 19.99 9.29
N ASN A 318 1.36 18.91 9.82
CA ASN A 318 1.51 18.46 11.21
C ASN A 318 2.22 17.10 11.24
N GLU A 319 3.25 16.95 12.08
CA GLU A 319 3.98 15.68 12.18
C GLU A 319 3.12 14.53 12.71
N LEU A 320 2.12 14.81 13.56
CA LEU A 320 1.22 13.78 14.10
C LEU A 320 0.33 13.13 13.03
N ASP A 321 0.05 13.84 11.93
CA ASP A 321 -0.71 13.30 10.80
C ASP A 321 -0.01 12.08 10.18
N ARG A 322 1.31 11.91 10.39
CA ARG A 322 2.06 10.70 10.01
C ARG A 322 1.48 9.40 10.61
N ILE A 323 0.69 9.51 11.69
CA ILE A 323 -0.10 8.42 12.27
C ILE A 323 -1.60 8.63 12.02
N TYR A 324 -2.14 9.84 12.27
CA TYR A 324 -3.60 10.07 12.13
C TYR A 324 -4.11 9.90 10.69
N GLY A 325 -3.33 10.33 9.71
CA GLY A 325 -3.61 10.15 8.27
C GLY A 325 -3.24 8.77 7.73
N ILE A 326 -3.06 7.76 8.60
CA ILE A 326 -2.96 6.37 8.17
C ILE A 326 -3.69 5.34 9.05
N MET A 327 -3.96 5.64 10.33
CA MET A 327 -4.62 4.69 11.25
C MET A 327 -5.95 4.11 10.74
N ALA A 328 -6.67 4.83 9.88
CA ALA A 328 -7.92 4.34 9.30
C ALA A 328 -7.72 3.14 8.34
N THR A 329 -6.58 3.00 7.65
CA THR A 329 -6.31 1.82 6.78
C THR A 329 -6.15 0.52 7.59
N TYR A 330 -5.81 0.65 8.87
CA TYR A 330 -5.72 -0.44 9.83
C TYR A 330 -7.03 -0.70 10.58
N ASN A 331 -8.02 0.19 10.44
CA ASN A 331 -9.23 0.23 11.26
C ASN A 331 -8.88 0.15 12.77
N ILE A 332 -8.03 1.09 13.23
CA ILE A 332 -7.72 1.34 14.64
C ILE A 332 -7.82 2.85 14.92
N ARG A 333 -7.91 3.22 16.21
CA ARG A 333 -7.86 4.61 16.67
C ARG A 333 -6.81 4.74 17.77
N VAL A 334 -6.06 5.83 17.73
CA VAL A 334 -5.07 6.22 18.74
C VAL A 334 -5.09 7.74 18.92
N GLY A 335 -4.51 8.24 20.01
CA GLY A 335 -4.56 9.67 20.35
C GLY A 335 -5.93 10.13 20.81
N SER A 336 -6.75 9.22 21.37
CA SER A 336 -8.17 9.48 21.67
C SER A 336 -8.40 10.38 22.90
N ASP A 337 -7.40 10.54 23.76
CA ASP A 337 -7.45 11.48 24.89
C ASP A 337 -7.22 12.92 24.38
N ALA A 338 -8.32 13.61 24.06
CA ALA A 338 -8.31 14.99 23.61
C ALA A 338 -7.75 15.99 24.66
N SER A 339 -7.59 15.59 25.93
CA SER A 339 -6.94 16.42 26.95
C SER A 339 -5.41 16.32 26.91
N ARG A 340 -4.87 15.27 26.30
CA ARG A 340 -3.42 15.01 26.18
C ARG A 340 -2.86 15.58 24.88
N LYS A 341 -1.76 16.32 25.00
CA LYS A 341 -0.91 16.66 23.85
C LYS A 341 0.07 15.51 23.63
N TYR A 342 0.00 14.91 22.45
CA TYR A 342 0.88 13.82 22.04
C TYR A 342 2.11 14.34 21.29
N THR A 343 3.27 13.75 21.56
CA THR A 343 4.40 13.74 20.62
C THR A 343 4.20 12.67 19.55
N LEU A 344 4.89 12.80 18.40
CA LEU A 344 4.87 11.77 17.36
C LEU A 344 5.38 10.42 17.88
N GLU A 345 6.33 10.43 18.81
CA GLU A 345 6.86 9.23 19.46
C GLU A 345 5.80 8.51 20.31
N GLU A 346 5.11 9.21 21.21
CA GLU A 346 4.05 8.62 22.04
C GLU A 346 2.91 8.07 21.16
N LEU A 347 2.54 8.80 20.11
CA LEU A 347 1.49 8.40 19.19
C LEU A 347 1.90 7.19 18.33
N ALA A 348 3.16 7.11 17.89
CA ALA A 348 3.70 5.95 17.19
C ALA A 348 3.80 4.71 18.10
N TYR A 349 4.15 4.90 19.38
CA TYR A 349 4.13 3.83 20.38
C TYR A 349 2.69 3.35 20.66
N GLU A 350 1.72 4.25 20.82
CA GLU A 350 0.31 3.90 21.01
C GLU A 350 -0.22 3.17 19.77
N PHE A 351 0.14 3.63 18.57
CA PHE A 351 -0.18 3.00 17.29
C PHE A 351 0.38 1.58 17.19
N ALA A 352 1.68 1.38 17.44
CA ALA A 352 2.31 0.07 17.41
C ALA A 352 1.70 -0.88 18.46
N THR A 353 1.41 -0.37 19.66
CA THR A 353 0.74 -1.13 20.74
C THR A 353 -0.67 -1.56 20.33
N THR A 354 -1.46 -0.65 19.78
CA THR A 354 -2.85 -0.90 19.37
C THR A 354 -2.93 -1.83 18.17
N LEU A 355 -2.04 -1.66 17.19
CA LEU A 355 -1.92 -2.52 16.03
C LEU A 355 -1.56 -3.96 16.43
N ASN A 356 -0.52 -4.14 17.26
CA ASN A 356 -0.15 -5.46 17.76
C ASN A 356 -1.19 -6.05 18.71
N GLY A 357 -1.94 -5.23 19.46
CA GLY A 357 -3.08 -5.68 20.26
C GLY A 357 -4.28 -6.14 19.42
N LYS A 358 -4.42 -5.63 18.19
CA LYS A 358 -5.47 -6.03 17.24
C LYS A 358 -5.09 -7.28 16.42
N SER A 359 -3.86 -7.33 15.92
CA SER A 359 -3.28 -8.51 15.27
C SER A 359 -1.76 -8.41 15.32
N PRO A 360 -1.08 -9.22 16.17
CA PRO A 360 0.37 -9.37 16.16
C PRO A 360 0.91 -9.81 14.80
N LEU A 361 0.14 -10.58 14.01
CA LEU A 361 0.54 -10.96 12.66
C LEU A 361 0.68 -9.72 11.77
N LEU A 362 -0.41 -8.99 11.53
CA LEU A 362 -0.37 -7.76 10.72
C LEU A 362 0.62 -6.73 11.28
N GLY A 363 0.65 -6.60 12.61
CA GLY A 363 1.55 -5.73 13.35
C GLY A 363 3.04 -6.06 13.23
N GLN A 364 3.41 -7.18 12.61
CA GLN A 364 4.81 -7.55 12.34
C GLN A 364 5.13 -7.79 10.85
N LEU A 365 4.15 -7.82 9.93
CA LEU A 365 4.34 -8.05 8.48
C LEU A 365 4.98 -6.86 7.74
N PHE A 366 6.22 -6.56 8.10
CA PHE A 366 7.14 -5.60 7.49
C PHE A 366 8.58 -6.04 7.80
N ILE A 367 9.59 -5.39 7.20
CA ILE A 367 10.98 -5.44 7.67
C ILE A 367 11.56 -4.04 7.87
N HIS A 368 12.54 -3.89 8.76
CA HIS A 368 13.23 -2.63 9.02
C HIS A 368 14.35 -2.36 8.01
N LEU A 369 14.47 -1.11 7.56
CA LEU A 369 15.55 -0.63 6.68
C LEU A 369 16.78 -0.18 7.48
N ASP A 370 16.52 0.51 8.59
CA ASP A 370 17.52 1.03 9.54
C ASP A 370 17.30 0.38 10.91
N GLU A 371 18.31 0.39 11.77
CA GLU A 371 18.19 -0.09 13.15
C GLU A 371 17.20 0.80 13.95
N PRO A 372 16.10 0.23 14.48
CA PRO A 372 15.21 0.96 15.37
C PRO A 372 15.91 1.34 16.68
N ARG A 373 15.30 2.23 17.47
CA ARG A 373 15.84 2.56 18.79
C ARG A 373 15.84 1.32 19.70
N PRO A 374 16.82 1.19 20.62
CA PRO A 374 16.81 0.11 21.60
C PRO A 374 15.49 0.08 22.37
N GLY A 375 14.89 -1.11 22.46
CA GLY A 375 13.57 -1.33 23.03
C GLY A 375 12.43 -1.38 21.99
N THR A 376 12.63 -0.88 20.77
CA THR A 376 11.54 -0.63 19.82
C THR A 376 11.58 -1.48 18.55
N THR A 377 12.35 -2.57 18.51
CA THR A 377 12.46 -3.40 17.29
C THR A 377 11.11 -4.00 16.84
N TRP A 378 10.20 -4.21 17.77
CA TRP A 378 8.83 -4.69 17.54
C TRP A 378 7.86 -3.64 16.96
N GLN A 379 8.19 -2.35 17.00
CA GLN A 379 7.33 -1.28 16.51
C GLN A 379 7.56 -1.09 15.00
N ILE A 380 6.50 -0.96 14.20
CA ILE A 380 6.64 -0.53 12.80
C ILE A 380 7.15 0.92 12.75
N THR A 381 8.06 1.23 11.84
CA THR A 381 8.60 2.58 11.69
C THR A 381 8.41 3.11 10.27
N GLN A 382 8.53 4.43 10.10
CA GLN A 382 8.61 5.01 8.76
C GLN A 382 9.85 4.53 7.99
N ARG A 383 10.86 3.96 8.66
CA ARG A 383 12.01 3.31 8.04
C ARG A 383 11.84 1.79 7.95
N SER A 384 10.61 1.31 7.77
CA SER A 384 10.30 -0.07 7.37
C SER A 384 9.97 -0.18 5.86
N ARG A 385 9.87 -1.40 5.34
CA ARG A 385 9.27 -1.77 4.03
C ARG A 385 8.47 -3.07 4.16
N VAL A 386 7.58 -3.35 3.22
CA VAL A 386 6.93 -4.67 3.09
C VAL A 386 7.57 -5.40 1.91
N PRO A 387 8.20 -6.56 2.11
CA PRO A 387 8.65 -7.44 1.04
C PRO A 387 7.49 -7.82 0.12
N ARG A 388 7.71 -7.99 -1.18
CA ARG A 388 6.66 -8.25 -2.19
C ARG A 388 5.75 -9.42 -1.81
N VAL A 389 6.31 -10.51 -1.28
CA VAL A 389 5.53 -11.64 -0.76
C VAL A 389 4.52 -11.24 0.32
N LEU A 390 4.87 -10.34 1.22
CA LEU A 390 4.00 -9.92 2.33
C LEU A 390 3.03 -8.79 1.91
N SER A 391 2.99 -8.42 0.62
CA SER A 391 2.07 -7.38 0.13
C SER A 391 0.62 -7.83 0.09
N SER A 392 0.35 -9.10 -0.21
CA SER A 392 -1.00 -9.67 -0.09
C SER A 392 -1.31 -10.00 1.36
N TRP A 393 -2.19 -9.21 1.97
CA TRP A 393 -2.78 -9.44 3.29
C TRP A 393 -4.30 -9.42 3.16
N THR A 394 -4.96 -10.56 3.22
CA THR A 394 -6.43 -10.59 3.25
C THR A 394 -6.90 -10.50 4.69
N ASN A 395 -7.72 -9.48 5.00
CA ASN A 395 -8.44 -9.41 6.28
C ASN A 395 -9.51 -10.52 6.40
N ASP A 396 -9.79 -11.27 5.31
CA ASP A 396 -10.63 -12.47 5.27
C ASP A 396 -10.56 -13.26 6.60
N LEU A 397 -11.74 -13.72 7.05
CA LEU A 397 -12.08 -14.49 8.28
C LEU A 397 -11.28 -15.79 8.55
N SER A 398 -10.15 -15.97 7.90
CA SER A 398 -9.28 -17.15 7.90
C SER A 398 -7.83 -16.84 8.30
N SER A 399 -7.50 -15.58 8.60
CA SER A 399 -6.31 -15.27 9.40
C SER A 399 -6.55 -15.62 10.88
N SER A 400 -5.50 -16.00 11.60
CA SER A 400 -5.54 -16.11 13.06
C SER A 400 -4.17 -15.84 13.65
N ASP A 401 -4.12 -14.99 14.67
CA ASP A 401 -2.93 -14.76 15.48
C ASP A 401 -2.71 -15.93 16.45
N ASP A 402 -1.47 -16.44 16.51
CA ASP A 402 -1.05 -17.56 17.37
C ASP A 402 -0.11 -17.09 18.51
N CYS A 403 0.05 -15.76 18.68
CA CYS A 403 0.79 -15.11 19.77
C CYS A 403 0.08 -13.85 20.27
N HIS A 404 0.64 -13.20 21.30
CA HIS A 404 0.28 -11.85 21.75
C HIS A 404 1.53 -10.99 21.85
N ILE A 405 1.43 -9.72 21.46
CA ILE A 405 2.48 -8.71 21.59
C ILE A 405 1.85 -7.48 22.25
N THR A 406 2.36 -7.03 23.39
CA THR A 406 1.76 -5.95 24.20
C THR A 406 2.82 -4.94 24.62
N GLY A 407 2.65 -3.67 24.25
CA GLY A 407 3.54 -2.58 24.65
C GLY A 407 3.63 -2.43 26.18
N ARG A 408 4.84 -2.07 26.65
CA ARG A 408 5.16 -1.76 28.05
C ARG A 408 5.55 -0.30 28.20
N VAL A 409 5.32 0.26 29.40
CA VAL A 409 5.66 1.66 29.75
C VAL A 409 7.14 2.03 29.58
N ASP A 410 8.04 1.06 29.41
CA ASP A 410 9.46 1.24 29.14
C ASP A 410 9.81 1.15 27.62
N GLY A 411 8.82 1.30 26.74
CA GLY A 411 8.97 1.31 25.27
C GLY A 411 9.11 -0.08 24.62
N ARG A 412 9.46 -1.09 25.42
CA ARG A 412 9.53 -2.51 25.02
C ARG A 412 8.15 -3.11 24.83
N ALA A 413 8.07 -4.31 24.27
CA ALA A 413 6.84 -5.10 24.32
C ALA A 413 7.06 -6.42 25.07
N MET A 414 6.02 -6.87 25.76
CA MET A 414 5.89 -8.23 26.27
C MET A 414 5.36 -9.12 25.14
N ILE A 415 5.94 -10.30 24.97
CA ILE A 415 5.52 -11.28 23.95
C ILE A 415 5.20 -12.64 24.58
N THR A 416 4.11 -13.26 24.13
CA THR A 416 3.71 -14.62 24.54
C THR A 416 3.23 -15.42 23.34
N GLY A 417 3.64 -16.70 23.23
CA GLY A 417 3.24 -17.55 22.12
C GLY A 417 4.12 -18.79 21.98
N GLN A 418 3.90 -19.58 20.92
CA GLN A 418 4.76 -20.72 20.60
C GLN A 418 6.10 -20.24 20.02
N VAL A 419 7.22 -20.66 20.61
CA VAL A 419 8.54 -20.52 19.98
C VAL A 419 9.10 -21.87 19.55
N THR A 420 9.85 -21.87 18.46
CA THR A 420 10.55 -23.03 17.92
C THR A 420 12.00 -22.66 17.60
N PRO A 421 13.03 -23.45 17.98
CA PRO A 421 14.41 -23.15 17.60
C PRO A 421 14.58 -23.09 16.07
N LEU A 422 15.17 -22.03 15.53
CA LEU A 422 15.33 -21.84 14.08
C LEU A 422 16.08 -23.02 13.44
N LYS A 423 17.08 -23.56 14.14
CA LYS A 423 17.82 -24.76 13.73
C LYS A 423 16.92 -25.99 13.55
N GLY A 424 15.94 -26.19 14.43
CA GLY A 424 14.97 -27.28 14.33
C GLY A 424 14.06 -27.10 13.11
N LEU A 425 13.60 -25.87 12.88
CA LEU A 425 12.74 -25.53 11.74
C LEU A 425 13.49 -25.70 10.40
N VAL A 426 14.77 -25.29 10.32
CA VAL A 426 15.67 -25.56 9.18
C VAL A 426 15.88 -27.05 8.93
N SER A 427 16.03 -27.86 9.99
CA SER A 427 16.15 -29.31 9.86
C SER A 427 14.85 -29.94 9.33
N LEU A 428 13.68 -29.46 9.76
CA LEU A 428 12.39 -29.91 9.25
C LEU A 428 12.21 -29.56 7.76
N TRP A 429 12.58 -28.35 7.32
CA TRP A 429 12.52 -27.98 5.90
C TRP A 429 13.41 -28.87 5.03
N ARG A 430 14.64 -29.15 5.48
CA ARG A 430 15.56 -30.10 4.80
C ARG A 430 14.98 -31.51 4.72
N ALA A 431 14.20 -31.95 5.71
CA ALA A 431 13.51 -33.24 5.64
C ALA A 431 12.46 -33.24 4.52
N PHE A 432 11.66 -32.16 4.38
CA PHE A 432 10.68 -32.03 3.31
C PHE A 432 11.30 -31.93 1.91
N GLU A 433 12.44 -31.24 1.74
CA GLU A 433 13.14 -31.16 0.44
C GLU A 433 13.55 -32.54 -0.12
N ASN A 434 13.75 -33.54 0.76
CA ASN A 434 14.14 -34.90 0.37
C ASN A 434 12.94 -35.80 -0.01
N VAL A 435 11.71 -35.36 0.23
CA VAL A 435 10.51 -36.12 -0.15
C VAL A 435 10.27 -35.97 -1.65
N LYS A 436 10.53 -37.04 -2.42
CA LYS A 436 10.47 -37.04 -3.90
C LYS A 436 9.08 -36.78 -4.50
N GLU A 437 8.02 -36.69 -3.69
CA GLU A 437 6.67 -36.37 -4.14
C GLU A 437 6.55 -34.90 -4.51
N SER A 438 6.90 -34.59 -5.76
CA SER A 438 6.95 -33.24 -6.36
C SER A 438 5.62 -32.47 -6.37
N TYR A 439 4.53 -33.07 -5.90
CA TYR A 439 3.21 -32.45 -5.70
C TYR A 439 2.98 -31.97 -4.25
N LEU A 440 3.85 -32.32 -3.31
CA LEU A 440 3.84 -31.85 -1.92
C LEU A 440 4.66 -30.56 -1.78
N TRP A 441 4.17 -29.48 -2.38
CA TRP A 441 4.83 -28.17 -2.32
C TRP A 441 4.71 -27.59 -0.90
N ALA A 442 5.84 -27.52 -0.20
CA ALA A 442 6.08 -26.56 0.86
C ALA A 442 7.01 -25.47 0.31
N GLY A 443 6.52 -24.25 0.23
CA GLY A 443 7.35 -23.06 0.04
C GLY A 443 7.79 -22.53 1.39
N PHE A 444 9.04 -22.09 1.47
CA PHE A 444 9.63 -21.55 2.67
C PHE A 444 10.42 -20.27 2.34
N ARG A 445 10.41 -19.29 3.24
CA ARG A 445 11.00 -17.96 3.06
C ARG A 445 11.65 -17.46 4.36
N VAL A 446 12.87 -16.92 4.27
CA VAL A 446 13.50 -16.10 5.32
C VAL A 446 13.70 -14.69 4.78
N ILE A 447 13.39 -13.69 5.60
CA ILE A 447 13.57 -12.29 5.29
C ILE A 447 14.15 -11.62 6.54
N MET A 448 15.41 -11.22 6.50
CA MET A 448 16.03 -10.47 7.59
C MET A 448 15.67 -8.99 7.47
N ASP A 449 15.67 -8.28 8.60
CA ASP A 449 15.63 -6.82 8.58
C ASP A 449 16.92 -6.30 7.88
N ASP A 450 16.80 -5.36 6.93
CA ASP A 450 17.91 -4.96 6.05
C ASP A 450 19.11 -4.40 6.83
N TYR A 451 18.84 -3.75 7.98
CA TYR A 451 19.89 -3.25 8.87
C TYR A 451 20.72 -4.37 9.54
N ILE A 452 20.18 -5.59 9.67
CA ILE A 452 20.91 -6.76 10.16
C ILE A 452 21.88 -7.27 9.07
N CYS A 453 21.51 -7.19 7.79
CA CYS A 453 22.39 -7.60 6.68
C CYS A 453 23.57 -6.65 6.46
N GLN A 454 23.50 -5.40 6.92
CA GLN A 454 24.56 -4.39 6.72
C GLN A 454 25.90 -4.74 7.43
N PRO A 455 25.93 -5.07 8.74
CA PRO A 455 27.16 -5.47 9.42
C PRO A 455 27.58 -6.93 9.17
N TYR A 456 26.67 -7.79 8.68
CA TYR A 456 26.89 -9.22 8.46
C TYR A 456 26.77 -9.57 6.97
N THR A 457 27.82 -9.27 6.20
CA THR A 457 27.84 -9.44 4.74
C THR A 457 27.69 -10.90 4.28
N GLU A 458 27.86 -11.85 5.19
CA GLU A 458 27.61 -13.28 5.01
C GLU A 458 26.11 -13.61 4.93
N ILE A 459 25.23 -12.74 5.43
CA ILE A 459 23.77 -12.89 5.39
C ILE A 459 23.24 -12.17 4.13
N PRO A 460 22.78 -12.89 3.09
CA PRO A 460 22.27 -12.26 1.88
C PRO A 460 21.07 -11.36 2.18
N SER A 461 21.08 -10.13 1.67
CA SER A 461 19.91 -9.25 1.78
C SER A 461 18.73 -9.79 0.95
N TYR A 462 17.51 -9.56 1.44
CA TYR A 462 16.32 -10.01 0.72
C TYR A 462 16.03 -9.09 -0.47
N ASN A 463 16.16 -9.65 -1.67
CA ASN A 463 15.97 -8.96 -2.94
C ASN A 463 14.61 -9.34 -3.57
N ASP A 464 13.65 -8.41 -3.54
CA ASP A 464 12.31 -8.57 -4.12
C ASP A 464 12.33 -8.98 -5.62
N ARG A 465 13.41 -8.67 -6.35
CA ARG A 465 13.54 -8.94 -7.79
C ARG A 465 13.73 -10.44 -8.13
N LYS A 466 14.15 -11.29 -7.18
CA LYS A 466 14.53 -12.71 -7.46
C LYS A 466 13.43 -13.74 -7.14
N GLU A 467 12.22 -13.27 -6.81
CA GLU A 467 11.16 -14.09 -6.18
C GLU A 467 10.69 -15.30 -7.01
N VAL A 468 10.63 -15.19 -8.34
CA VAL A 468 9.91 -16.14 -9.21
C VAL A 468 10.56 -17.53 -9.28
N VAL A 469 11.89 -17.64 -9.14
CA VAL A 469 12.62 -18.91 -9.33
C VAL A 469 13.61 -19.25 -8.19
N ALA A 470 14.14 -18.26 -7.47
CA ALA A 470 15.27 -18.48 -6.52
C ALA A 470 14.86 -18.80 -5.07
N ASN A 471 13.57 -18.72 -4.74
CA ASN A 471 13.07 -18.56 -3.37
C ASN A 471 13.58 -19.61 -2.36
N ARG A 472 13.53 -20.91 -2.68
CA ARG A 472 14.00 -21.98 -1.76
C ARG A 472 15.50 -21.89 -1.49
N GLN A 473 16.31 -21.74 -2.54
CA GLN A 473 17.76 -21.73 -2.41
C GLN A 473 18.24 -20.52 -1.61
N GLN A 474 17.63 -19.35 -1.86
CA GLN A 474 17.90 -18.10 -1.15
C GLN A 474 17.44 -18.17 0.31
N ALA A 475 16.21 -18.62 0.59
CA ALA A 475 15.73 -18.79 1.96
C ALA A 475 16.60 -19.75 2.77
N ARG A 476 17.08 -20.82 2.13
CA ARG A 476 18.00 -21.80 2.69
C ARG A 476 19.40 -21.22 2.96
N GLU A 477 19.92 -20.38 2.07
CA GLU A 477 21.19 -19.67 2.26
C GLU A 477 21.09 -18.68 3.41
N ILE A 478 20.08 -17.81 3.41
CA ILE A 478 19.85 -16.83 4.49
C ILE A 478 19.70 -17.57 5.84
N ALA A 479 18.89 -18.63 5.92
CA ALA A 479 18.74 -19.41 7.14
C ALA A 479 20.06 -19.99 7.66
N GLN A 480 20.93 -20.46 6.75
CA GLN A 480 22.22 -21.04 7.11
C GLN A 480 23.22 -19.97 7.55
N SER A 481 23.31 -18.85 6.84
CA SER A 481 24.15 -17.71 7.23
C SER A 481 23.73 -17.17 8.60
N VAL A 482 22.43 -17.03 8.86
CA VAL A 482 21.91 -16.61 10.18
C VAL A 482 22.33 -17.58 11.29
N LEU A 483 22.24 -18.90 11.05
CA LEU A 483 22.69 -19.94 11.99
C LEU A 483 24.21 -20.06 12.16
N GLN A 484 25.00 -19.43 11.28
CA GLN A 484 26.47 -19.38 11.35
C GLN A 484 26.96 -18.11 12.04
N VAL A 485 26.36 -16.96 11.70
CA VAL A 485 26.70 -15.63 12.25
C VAL A 485 26.25 -15.49 13.70
N PHE A 486 25.04 -15.96 14.02
CA PHE A 486 24.51 -15.94 15.38
C PHE A 486 24.57 -17.32 16.03
N ASP A 487 24.70 -17.34 17.35
CA ASP A 487 24.66 -18.57 18.13
C ASP A 487 23.33 -19.31 17.90
N SER A 488 23.40 -20.45 17.20
CA SER A 488 22.22 -21.26 16.84
C SER A 488 21.38 -21.75 18.02
N THR A 489 21.91 -21.72 19.25
CA THR A 489 21.16 -22.05 20.48
C THR A 489 20.29 -20.88 20.98
N LYS A 490 20.56 -19.66 20.51
CA LYS A 490 19.84 -18.42 20.85
C LYS A 490 18.87 -17.97 19.76
N LEU A 491 18.72 -18.71 18.67
CA LEU A 491 17.84 -18.35 17.56
C LEU A 491 16.51 -19.10 17.65
N ALA A 492 15.44 -18.35 17.88
CA ALA A 492 14.08 -18.83 17.97
C ALA A 492 13.19 -18.21 16.89
N VAL A 493 12.09 -18.89 16.57
CA VAL A 493 11.00 -18.38 15.73
C VAL A 493 9.75 -18.35 16.59
N LEU A 494 9.24 -17.16 16.90
CA LEU A 494 7.90 -16.98 17.49
C LEU A 494 6.86 -17.14 16.39
N THR A 495 5.95 -18.10 16.50
CA THR A 495 4.82 -18.22 15.57
C THR A 495 3.87 -17.03 15.76
N LEU A 496 3.77 -16.16 14.76
CA LEU A 496 2.90 -14.97 14.81
C LEU A 496 1.44 -15.36 14.57
N GLY A 497 1.23 -16.26 13.63
CA GLY A 497 -0.09 -16.65 13.17
C GLY A 497 -0.06 -17.31 11.80
N ARG A 498 -1.24 -17.40 11.21
CA ARG A 498 -1.47 -18.01 9.89
C ARG A 498 -2.50 -17.22 9.09
N ALA A 499 -2.42 -17.30 7.77
CA ALA A 499 -3.41 -16.77 6.83
C ALA A 499 -3.68 -17.79 5.72
N LYS A 500 -4.82 -17.65 5.04
CA LYS A 500 -5.23 -18.55 3.96
C LYS A 500 -5.13 -17.84 2.62
N GLY A 501 -4.12 -18.21 1.82
CA GLY A 501 -3.91 -17.67 0.47
C GLY A 501 -4.08 -18.76 -0.59
N GLY A 502 -4.83 -18.50 -1.66
CA GLY A 502 -4.91 -19.41 -2.82
C GLY A 502 -5.48 -20.82 -2.56
N GLY A 503 -6.09 -21.06 -1.40
CA GLY A 503 -6.55 -22.38 -0.95
C GLY A 503 -5.54 -23.14 -0.07
N GLU A 504 -4.35 -22.57 0.12
CA GLU A 504 -3.31 -23.06 1.01
C GLU A 504 -3.33 -22.29 2.36
N MET A 505 -2.61 -22.82 3.35
CA MET A 505 -2.45 -22.19 4.66
C MET A 505 -0.98 -21.80 4.81
N GLU A 506 -0.71 -20.50 4.84
CA GLU A 506 0.61 -19.94 5.12
C GLU A 506 0.69 -19.54 6.60
N PHE A 507 1.83 -19.82 7.20
CA PHE A 507 2.20 -19.50 8.58
C PHE A 507 3.31 -18.48 8.53
N TYR A 508 3.34 -17.60 9.53
CA TYR A 508 4.35 -16.57 9.65
C TYR A 508 5.00 -16.64 11.03
N GLY A 509 6.30 -16.38 11.08
CA GLY A 509 7.08 -16.35 12.31
C GLY A 509 8.01 -15.16 12.37
N LEU A 510 8.23 -14.67 13.58
CA LEU A 510 9.19 -13.63 13.90
C LEU A 510 10.50 -14.28 14.33
N ILE A 511 11.61 -13.95 13.66
CA ILE A 511 12.93 -14.47 13.99
C ILE A 511 13.50 -13.64 15.13
N LEU A 512 13.79 -14.32 16.24
CA LEU A 512 14.26 -13.75 17.49
C LEU A 512 15.66 -14.23 17.83
N GLN A 513 16.51 -13.30 18.26
CA GLN A 513 17.73 -13.58 19.00
C GLN A 513 17.43 -13.46 20.49
N LEU A 514 17.51 -14.56 21.23
CA LEU A 514 17.40 -14.57 22.69
C LEU A 514 18.69 -14.01 23.30
N ASP A 515 18.58 -13.25 24.38
CA ASP A 515 19.74 -12.80 25.14
C ASP A 515 20.45 -13.99 25.82
N LYS A 516 21.75 -13.83 26.09
CA LYS A 516 22.60 -14.87 26.67
C LYS A 516 22.37 -15.06 28.16
N ASP A 517 22.17 -13.94 28.86
CA ASP A 517 22.16 -13.88 30.32
C ASP A 517 20.72 -13.79 30.86
N ASP A 518 19.76 -13.34 30.03
CA ASP A 518 18.32 -13.41 30.31
C ASP A 518 17.52 -13.92 29.10
N HIS A 519 17.20 -15.22 29.05
CA HIS A 519 16.38 -15.80 27.98
C HIS A 519 14.97 -15.19 27.81
N LYS A 520 14.49 -14.37 28.77
CA LYS A 520 13.25 -13.60 28.62
C LYS A 520 13.44 -12.32 27.83
N GLN A 521 14.67 -11.87 27.58
CA GLN A 521 14.94 -10.75 26.69
C GLN A 521 15.28 -11.28 25.29
N CYS A 522 14.72 -10.64 24.27
CA CYS A 522 14.97 -11.02 22.89
C CYS A 522 14.97 -9.81 21.96
N ARG A 523 15.71 -9.92 20.86
CA ARG A 523 15.79 -8.94 19.78
C ARG A 523 15.14 -9.50 18.52
N ARG A 524 14.34 -8.71 17.83
CA ARG A 524 13.86 -9.04 16.48
C ARG A 524 15.01 -8.96 15.47
N LEU A 525 15.16 -10.00 14.63
CA LEU A 525 16.10 -10.02 13.51
C LEU A 525 15.41 -9.98 12.13
N GLY A 526 14.15 -10.40 12.03
CA GLY A 526 13.43 -10.53 10.77
C GLY A 526 12.21 -11.43 10.86
N LEU A 527 11.78 -11.94 9.71
CA LEU A 527 10.59 -12.77 9.52
C LEU A 527 10.90 -14.07 8.76
N CYS A 528 10.02 -15.04 8.91
CA CYS A 528 9.94 -16.18 8.00
C CYS A 528 8.49 -16.56 7.71
N SER A 529 8.23 -17.19 6.55
CA SER A 529 6.93 -17.78 6.25
C SER A 529 7.05 -19.19 5.65
N TRP A 530 6.06 -20.03 5.92
CA TRP A 530 5.98 -21.40 5.39
C TRP A 530 4.52 -21.79 5.11
N HIS A 531 4.28 -22.55 4.06
CA HIS A 531 2.95 -23.12 3.79
C HIS A 531 2.99 -24.63 3.58
N TYR A 532 1.86 -25.30 3.84
CA TYR A 532 1.64 -26.69 3.46
C TYR A 532 0.31 -26.86 2.74
N LYS A 533 0.31 -27.71 1.70
CA LYS A 533 -0.91 -28.09 0.98
C LYS A 533 -1.80 -28.95 1.86
N ARG A 534 -3.11 -28.68 1.86
CA ARG A 534 -4.11 -29.32 2.74
C ARG A 534 -4.15 -30.86 2.66
N THR A 535 -3.73 -31.43 1.52
CA THR A 535 -3.54 -32.88 1.32
C THR A 535 -2.51 -33.51 2.26
N MET A 536 -1.61 -32.73 2.86
CA MET A 536 -0.61 -33.22 3.84
C MET A 536 -1.17 -33.43 5.25
N ARG A 537 -2.43 -33.06 5.56
CA ARG A 537 -2.98 -33.20 6.94
C ARG A 537 -3.01 -34.64 7.46
N THR A 538 -2.97 -35.64 6.59
CA THR A 538 -2.87 -37.07 6.95
C THR A 538 -1.43 -37.59 7.03
N ALA A 539 -0.44 -36.78 6.62
CA ALA A 539 0.98 -37.15 6.58
C ALA A 539 1.84 -36.36 7.60
N LEU A 540 1.37 -35.20 8.05
CA LEU A 540 2.05 -34.36 9.04
C LEU A 540 1.52 -34.64 10.44
N ASP A 541 2.14 -35.60 11.12
CA ASP A 541 2.01 -35.75 12.57
C ASP A 541 2.50 -34.45 13.25
N PRO A 542 1.71 -33.83 14.16
CA PRO A 542 2.16 -32.72 14.99
C PRO A 542 3.48 -32.98 15.73
N SER A 543 3.84 -34.25 16.01
CA SER A 543 5.13 -34.63 16.61
C SER A 543 6.36 -34.32 15.74
N LEU A 544 6.19 -34.09 14.43
CA LEU A 544 7.27 -33.71 13.51
C LEU A 544 7.62 -32.22 13.58
N TRP A 545 6.79 -31.39 14.20
CA TRP A 545 7.17 -30.01 14.50
C TRP A 545 8.20 -30.02 15.61
N PRO A 546 9.31 -29.26 15.50
CA PRO A 546 10.29 -29.21 16.58
C PRO A 546 9.58 -28.65 17.82
N VAL A 547 9.84 -29.27 18.99
CA VAL A 547 9.10 -29.01 20.24
C VAL A 547 8.87 -27.51 20.43
N SER A 548 7.59 -27.12 20.35
CA SER A 548 7.19 -25.74 20.55
C SER A 548 6.99 -25.49 22.03
N GLU A 549 7.67 -24.48 22.56
CA GLU A 549 7.56 -24.10 23.97
C GLU A 549 6.72 -22.83 24.09
N ASN A 550 5.92 -22.75 25.16
CA ASN A 550 5.23 -21.52 25.53
C ASN A 550 6.26 -20.49 26.00
N TYR A 551 6.58 -19.53 25.14
CA TYR A 551 7.48 -18.44 25.48
C TYR A 551 6.74 -17.33 26.22
N TYR A 552 7.44 -16.72 27.18
CA TYR A 552 7.06 -15.47 27.82
C TYR A 552 8.33 -14.61 27.93
N GLY A 553 8.34 -13.48 27.23
CA GLY A 553 9.51 -12.61 27.20
C GLY A 553 9.19 -11.16 26.88
N VAL A 554 10.25 -10.40 26.65
CA VAL A 554 10.28 -8.97 26.41
C VAL A 554 11.14 -8.74 25.19
N ILE A 555 10.54 -8.17 24.14
CA ILE A 555 11.23 -7.81 22.91
C ILE A 555 11.76 -6.39 23.00
N GLY A 556 13.03 -6.23 22.64
CA GLY A 556 13.79 -4.97 22.64
C GLY A 556 14.50 -4.69 21.32
#